data_AF-A3FJ57-F1
#
_entry.id   AF-A3FJ57-F1
#
_cell.length_a   1.000
_cell.length_b   1.000
_cell.length_c   1.000
_cell.angle_alpha   90.00
_cell.angle_beta   90.00
_cell.angle_gamma   90.00
#
_symmetry.space_group_name_H-M   'P 1'
#
loop_
_entity.id
_entity.type
_entity.pdbx_description
1 polymer ?
#
loop_
_entity_poly.entity_id
_entity_poly.type
_entity_poly.pdbx_seq_one_letter_code
_entity_poly.pdbx_strand_id
1 'polypeptide(L)'
;CCLPIDGSRASDFGLMKIDDTGRVISFSEKPRGADLKAMQVDTTLLGLLKEEAEKKPYIASMGVYIFKKEILLNLLRWRFPTANDFGSEIIPAAAREINVKAYLFNDYWEDIGTIKSFFEANLALAEQPSKFSFYDASKPMYTSRRNLPPSMISTSKITDSIISHGCFLDKCRVEHSV
;
A
#
# COMPACT_ATOMS: atom_id res chain seq x y z
N CYS A 1 -4.93 6.89 6.28
CA CYS A 1 -4.86 6.85 4.80
C CYS A 1 -5.43 5.54 4.30
N CYS A 2 -5.98 5.54 3.09
CA CYS A 2 -6.65 4.38 2.50
C CYS A 2 -6.41 4.28 0.99
N LEU A 3 -6.40 3.05 0.49
CA LEU A 3 -6.24 2.72 -0.92
C LEU A 3 -7.56 2.17 -1.48
N PRO A 4 -8.05 2.67 -2.64
CA PRO A 4 -9.20 2.10 -3.30
C PRO A 4 -8.80 0.77 -3.95
N ILE A 5 -9.54 -0.29 -3.68
CA ILE A 5 -9.22 -1.65 -4.12
C ILE A 5 -10.45 -2.40 -4.62
N ASP A 6 -10.22 -3.34 -5.52
CA ASP A 6 -11.24 -4.25 -6.03
C ASP A 6 -11.54 -5.39 -5.04
N GLY A 7 -12.62 -6.13 -5.31
CA GLY A 7 -13.08 -7.21 -4.42
C GLY A 7 -12.18 -8.44 -4.34
N SER A 8 -11.27 -8.66 -5.30
CA SER A 8 -10.42 -9.85 -5.32
C SER A 8 -9.35 -9.84 -4.23
N ARG A 9 -8.82 -8.65 -3.90
CA ARG A 9 -7.81 -8.46 -2.84
C ARG A 9 -8.38 -7.89 -1.54
N ALA A 10 -9.65 -7.48 -1.52
CA ALA A 10 -10.25 -6.80 -0.37
C ALA A 10 -10.26 -7.63 0.92
N SER A 11 -10.32 -8.97 0.83
CA SER A 11 -10.27 -9.84 2.01
C SER A 11 -8.87 -9.97 2.62
N ASP A 12 -7.83 -9.45 1.97
CA ASP A 12 -6.44 -9.50 2.46
C ASP A 12 -6.09 -8.31 3.35
N PHE A 13 -6.96 -7.29 3.39
CA PHE A 13 -6.73 -6.02 4.08
C PHE A 13 -7.75 -5.74 5.19
N GLY A 14 -7.40 -4.82 6.08
CA GLY A 14 -8.36 -4.15 6.96
C GLY A 14 -9.14 -3.10 6.17
N LEU A 15 -10.45 -3.30 6.03
CA LEU A 15 -11.33 -2.40 5.29
C LEU A 15 -11.93 -1.34 6.20
N MET A 16 -12.16 -0.16 5.63
CA MET A 16 -12.90 0.92 6.29
C MET A 16 -14.22 1.16 5.58
N LYS A 17 -15.25 1.49 6.36
CA LYS A 17 -16.53 1.98 5.83
C LYS A 17 -16.67 3.44 6.18
N ILE A 18 -17.10 4.24 5.21
CA ILE A 18 -17.33 5.67 5.37
C ILE A 18 -18.81 6.02 5.19
N ASP A 19 -19.22 7.12 5.81
CA ASP A 19 -20.49 7.80 5.52
C ASP A 19 -20.36 8.78 4.32
N ASP A 20 -21.47 9.45 4.00
CA ASP A 20 -21.58 10.47 2.95
C ASP A 20 -20.69 11.70 3.15
N THR A 21 -20.19 11.92 4.37
CA THR A 21 -19.24 12.99 4.68
C THR A 21 -17.77 12.53 4.58
N GLY A 22 -17.52 11.26 4.30
CA GLY A 22 -16.18 10.66 4.32
C GLY A 22 -15.67 10.33 5.73
N ARG A 23 -16.53 10.32 6.75
CA ARG A 23 -16.18 9.89 8.12
C ARG A 23 -16.19 8.37 8.18
N VAL A 24 -15.16 7.79 8.81
CA VAL A 24 -15.08 6.35 9.06
C VAL A 24 -16.11 5.97 10.13
N ILE A 25 -17.02 5.07 9.78
CA ILE A 25 -18.11 4.58 10.66
C ILE A 25 -17.90 3.12 11.08
N SER A 26 -17.11 2.36 10.33
CA SER A 26 -16.78 0.98 10.66
C SER A 26 -15.42 0.60 10.13
N PHE A 27 -14.80 -0.37 10.78
CA PHE A 27 -13.55 -1.00 10.38
C PHE A 27 -13.71 -2.51 10.54
N SER A 28 -13.20 -3.27 9.57
CA SER A 28 -13.25 -4.73 9.62
C SER A 28 -11.94 -5.30 9.11
N GLU A 29 -11.28 -6.13 9.93
CA GLU A 29 -10.01 -6.76 9.58
C GLU A 29 -10.26 -8.02 8.76
N LYS A 30 -9.76 -8.04 7.51
CA LYS A 30 -9.83 -9.19 6.59
C LYS A 30 -11.24 -9.81 6.47
N PRO A 31 -12.28 -9.00 6.21
CA PRO A 31 -13.66 -9.47 6.19
C PRO A 31 -13.89 -10.46 5.05
N ARG A 32 -14.84 -11.39 5.25
CA ARG A 32 -15.20 -12.41 4.25
C ARG A 32 -16.71 -12.50 4.08
N GLY A 33 -17.15 -13.03 2.95
CA GLY A 33 -18.57 -13.34 2.71
C GLY A 33 -19.49 -12.12 2.83
N ALA A 34 -20.48 -12.19 3.73
CA ALA A 34 -21.43 -11.10 3.95
C ALA A 34 -20.78 -9.84 4.54
N ASP A 35 -19.81 -10.02 5.44
CA ASP A 35 -19.10 -8.90 6.07
C ASP A 35 -18.28 -8.12 5.04
N LEU A 36 -17.66 -8.82 4.09
CA LEU A 36 -16.96 -8.16 2.98
C LEU A 36 -17.91 -7.28 2.18
N LYS A 37 -19.07 -7.83 1.76
CA LYS A 37 -20.07 -7.06 1.01
C LYS A 37 -20.58 -5.84 1.79
N ALA A 38 -20.70 -5.96 3.11
CA ALA A 38 -21.11 -4.85 3.97
C ALA A 38 -20.10 -3.70 4.03
N MET A 39 -18.83 -3.95 3.68
CA MET A 39 -17.75 -2.96 3.68
C MET A 39 -17.60 -2.18 2.36
N GLN A 40 -18.49 -2.39 1.39
CA GLN A 40 -18.52 -1.57 0.18
C GLN A 40 -18.80 -0.10 0.53
N VAL A 41 -18.14 0.80 -0.19
CA VAL A 41 -18.30 2.25 -0.08
C VAL A 41 -18.40 2.87 -1.46
N ASP A 42 -19.06 4.02 -1.54
CA ASP A 42 -19.00 4.86 -2.73
C ASP A 42 -17.68 5.65 -2.70
N THR A 43 -16.68 5.18 -3.45
CA THR A 43 -15.37 5.82 -3.51
C THR A 43 -15.37 7.12 -4.32
N THR A 44 -16.48 7.49 -5.00
CA THR A 44 -16.61 8.82 -5.62
C THR A 44 -16.64 9.94 -4.57
N LEU A 45 -17.11 9.64 -3.35
CA LEU A 45 -17.05 10.56 -2.20
C LEU A 45 -15.62 10.94 -1.81
N LEU A 46 -14.64 10.13 -2.21
CA LEU A 46 -13.22 10.36 -1.97
C LEU A 46 -12.50 10.96 -3.18
N GLY A 47 -13.22 11.26 -4.27
CA GLY A 47 -12.70 11.90 -5.47
C GLY A 47 -12.35 10.94 -6.62
N LEU A 48 -12.75 9.66 -6.57
CA LEU A 48 -12.60 8.77 -7.72
C LEU A 48 -13.60 9.11 -8.83
N LEU A 49 -13.19 8.87 -10.07
CA LEU A 49 -14.12 8.87 -11.20
C LEU A 49 -15.10 7.70 -11.06
N LYS A 50 -16.33 7.89 -11.55
CA LYS A 50 -17.40 6.89 -11.43
C LYS A 50 -16.99 5.50 -11.93
N GLU A 51 -16.33 5.43 -13.09
CA GLU A 51 -15.88 4.18 -13.69
C GLU A 51 -14.81 3.46 -12.85
N GLU A 52 -13.95 4.21 -12.15
CA GLU A 52 -12.96 3.64 -11.25
C GLU A 52 -13.59 3.18 -9.94
N ALA A 53 -14.55 3.96 -9.43
CA ALA A 53 -15.28 3.64 -8.22
C ALA A 53 -16.07 2.33 -8.33
N GLU A 54 -16.68 2.08 -9.48
CA GLU A 54 -17.38 0.82 -9.77
C GLU A 54 -16.42 -0.39 -9.76
N LYS A 55 -15.17 -0.21 -10.20
CA LYS A 55 -14.14 -1.26 -10.18
C LYS A 55 -13.49 -1.44 -8.82
N LYS A 56 -13.42 -0.38 -8.02
CA LYS A 56 -12.76 -0.32 -6.72
C LYS A 56 -13.73 0.14 -5.62
N PRO A 57 -14.75 -0.70 -5.28
CA PRO A 57 -15.80 -0.32 -4.33
C PRO A 57 -15.40 -0.50 -2.86
N TYR A 58 -14.12 -0.74 -2.56
CA TYR A 58 -13.61 -0.91 -1.19
C TYR A 58 -12.46 0.06 -0.92
N ILE A 59 -12.30 0.45 0.34
CA ILE A 59 -11.13 1.20 0.81
C ILE A 59 -10.37 0.39 1.85
N ALA A 60 -9.13 0.03 1.53
CA ALA A 60 -8.22 -0.68 2.42
C ALA A 60 -7.42 0.32 3.25
N SER A 61 -7.26 0.07 4.55
CA SER A 61 -6.35 0.82 5.42
C SER A 61 -4.91 0.51 5.05
N MET A 62 -4.11 1.56 4.87
CA MET A 62 -2.66 1.42 4.63
C MET A 62 -1.85 1.28 5.93
N GLY A 63 -2.50 1.29 7.10
CA GLY A 63 -1.81 1.32 8.40
C GLY A 63 -1.14 2.66 8.74
N VAL A 64 -1.45 3.74 8.01
CA VAL A 64 -0.91 5.09 8.25
C VAL A 64 -1.99 5.97 8.86
N TYR A 65 -1.72 6.46 10.07
CA TYR A 65 -2.66 7.26 10.88
C TYR A 65 -2.04 8.61 11.26
N ILE A 66 -2.83 9.67 11.18
CA ILE A 66 -2.41 11.04 11.52
C ILE A 66 -3.28 11.52 12.67
N PHE A 67 -2.66 11.95 13.76
CA PHE A 67 -3.34 12.43 14.95
C PHE A 67 -2.79 13.77 15.41
N LYS A 68 -3.64 14.58 16.04
CA LYS A 68 -3.15 15.58 16.98
C LYS A 68 -2.51 14.85 18.16
N LYS A 69 -1.33 15.29 18.58
CA LYS A 69 -0.56 14.67 19.68
C LYS A 69 -1.40 14.45 20.94
N GLU A 70 -2.19 15.45 21.34
CA GLU A 70 -3.03 15.39 22.54
C GLU A 70 -4.10 14.30 22.45
N ILE A 71 -4.72 14.14 21.27
CA ILE A 71 -5.73 13.09 21.02
C ILE A 71 -5.06 11.72 21.13
N LEU A 72 -3.91 11.53 20.49
CA LEU A 72 -3.19 10.26 20.54
C LEU A 72 -2.83 9.86 21.98
N LEU A 73 -2.30 10.80 22.77
CA LEU A 73 -1.98 10.55 24.18
C LEU A 73 -3.23 10.22 25.00
N ASN A 74 -4.34 10.90 24.75
CA ASN A 74 -5.60 10.63 25.44
C ASN A 74 -6.13 9.22 25.13
N LEU A 75 -6.13 8.83 23.85
CA LEU A 75 -6.56 7.51 23.41
C LEU A 75 -5.72 6.41 24.06
N LEU A 76 -4.39 6.55 24.05
CA LEU A 76 -3.47 5.51 24.53
C LEU A 76 -3.37 5.42 26.07
N ARG A 77 -3.44 6.55 26.78
CA ARG A 77 -3.21 6.54 28.25
C ARG A 77 -4.49 6.40 29.06
N TRP A 78 -5.59 6.95 28.57
CA TRP A 78 -6.81 7.10 29.37
C TRP A 78 -7.99 6.35 28.79
N ARG A 79 -8.22 6.44 27.47
CA ARG A 79 -9.43 5.86 26.87
C ARG A 79 -9.31 4.36 26.63
N PHE A 80 -8.19 3.93 26.05
CA PHE A 80 -7.93 2.55 25.67
C PHE A 80 -6.55 2.07 26.20
N PRO A 81 -6.30 2.14 27.52
CA PRO A 81 -5.00 1.84 28.09
C PRO A 81 -4.56 0.37 27.94
N THR A 82 -5.51 -0.52 27.69
CA THR A 82 -5.26 -1.95 27.48
C THR A 82 -5.21 -2.35 26.01
N ALA A 83 -5.44 -1.40 25.09
CA ALA A 83 -5.42 -1.70 23.67
C ALA A 83 -3.98 -1.82 23.16
N ASN A 84 -3.74 -2.85 22.36
CA ASN A 84 -2.42 -3.19 21.83
C ASN A 84 -2.30 -2.97 20.32
N ASP A 85 -3.42 -2.79 19.62
CA ASP A 85 -3.44 -2.64 18.17
C ASP A 85 -4.27 -1.45 17.69
N PHE A 86 -3.74 -0.72 16.70
CA PHE A 86 -4.47 0.42 16.14
C PHE A 86 -5.63 -0.01 15.25
N GLY A 87 -5.42 -0.99 14.37
CA GLY A 87 -6.38 -1.35 13.33
C GLY A 87 -7.63 -2.02 13.91
N SER A 88 -7.43 -2.99 14.79
CA SER A 88 -8.50 -3.83 15.34
C SER A 88 -9.14 -3.29 16.63
N GLU A 89 -8.44 -2.43 17.39
CA GLU A 89 -8.93 -1.94 18.69
C GLU A 89 -9.09 -0.41 18.74
N ILE A 90 -8.00 0.35 18.59
CA ILE A 90 -8.03 1.81 18.84
C ILE A 90 -8.88 2.55 17.79
N ILE A 91 -8.62 2.35 16.50
CA ILE A 91 -9.33 3.08 15.42
C ILE A 91 -10.83 2.75 15.40
N PRO A 92 -11.26 1.48 15.47
CA PRO A 92 -12.68 1.14 15.50
C PRO A 92 -13.39 1.73 16.71
N ALA A 93 -12.75 1.74 17.88
CA ALA A 93 -13.33 2.33 19.08
C ALA A 93 -13.36 3.87 19.01
N ALA A 94 -12.27 4.48 18.55
CA ALA A 94 -12.16 5.92 18.39
C ALA A 94 -13.16 6.47 17.35
N ALA A 95 -13.42 5.77 16.25
CA ALA A 95 -14.36 6.19 15.21
C ALA A 95 -15.79 6.46 15.74
N ARG A 96 -16.18 5.76 16.82
CA ARG A 96 -17.48 5.93 17.50
C ARG A 96 -17.58 7.21 18.30
N GLU A 97 -16.46 7.72 18.81
CA GLU A 97 -16.43 8.82 19.78
C GLU A 97 -15.88 10.11 19.19
N ILE A 98 -14.90 10.00 18.29
CA ILE A 98 -14.21 11.12 17.67
C ILE A 98 -14.34 11.07 16.15
N ASN A 99 -14.19 12.23 15.52
CA ASN A 99 -14.26 12.35 14.07
C ASN A 99 -13.00 11.76 13.43
N VAL A 100 -13.14 10.59 12.82
CA VAL A 100 -12.09 9.91 12.03
C VAL A 100 -12.44 10.03 10.56
N LYS A 101 -11.54 10.59 9.74
CA LYS A 101 -11.73 10.77 8.31
C LYS A 101 -10.83 9.84 7.50
N ALA A 102 -11.37 9.28 6.43
CA ALA A 102 -10.57 8.56 5.45
C ALA A 102 -9.82 9.58 4.58
N TYR A 103 -8.57 9.27 4.26
CA TYR A 103 -7.75 10.05 3.33
C TYR A 103 -7.34 9.13 2.20
N LEU A 104 -7.76 9.46 0.99
CA LEU A 104 -7.48 8.65 -0.19
C LEU A 104 -6.03 8.83 -0.64
N PHE A 105 -5.36 7.71 -0.84
CA PHE A 105 -4.07 7.63 -1.51
C PHE A 105 -4.29 6.98 -2.88
N ASN A 106 -3.81 7.63 -3.95
CA ASN A 106 -4.00 7.19 -5.33
C ASN A 106 -2.69 7.15 -6.12
N ASP A 107 -1.61 6.78 -5.44
CA ASP A 107 -0.27 6.59 -6.04
C ASP A 107 0.21 5.16 -5.75
N TYR A 108 1.41 4.81 -6.19
CA TYR A 108 1.96 3.46 -6.05
C TYR A 108 2.04 3.02 -4.58
N TRP A 109 1.39 1.90 -4.27
CA TRP A 109 1.47 1.21 -2.99
C TRP A 109 1.29 -0.29 -3.23
N GLU A 110 2.17 -1.10 -2.65
CA GLU A 110 2.04 -2.56 -2.68
C GLU A 110 2.32 -3.14 -1.30
N ASP A 111 1.49 -4.12 -0.91
CA ASP A 111 1.69 -4.92 0.29
C ASP A 111 2.55 -6.14 -0.03
N ILE A 112 3.83 -6.07 0.35
CA ILE A 112 4.80 -7.13 0.08
C ILE A 112 4.78 -8.16 1.22
N GLY A 113 3.64 -8.82 1.39
CA GLY A 113 3.42 -9.82 2.44
C GLY A 113 3.66 -11.28 2.04
N THR A 114 3.73 -11.58 0.74
CA THR A 114 3.89 -12.95 0.22
C THR A 114 5.11 -13.08 -0.70
N ILE A 115 5.59 -14.31 -0.90
CA ILE A 115 6.68 -14.58 -1.85
C ILE A 115 6.29 -14.12 -3.26
N LYS A 116 5.03 -14.37 -3.66
CA LYS A 116 4.51 -13.98 -4.96
C LYS A 116 4.51 -12.45 -5.13
N SER A 117 3.95 -11.71 -4.18
CA SER A 117 3.91 -10.25 -4.22
C SER A 117 5.31 -9.63 -4.19
N PHE A 118 6.25 -10.21 -3.44
CA PHE A 118 7.65 -9.79 -3.45
C PHE A 118 8.28 -9.99 -4.84
N PHE A 119 8.11 -11.17 -5.42
CA PHE A 119 8.65 -11.49 -6.74
C PHE A 119 8.08 -10.59 -7.84
N GLU A 120 6.75 -10.45 -7.91
CA GLU A 120 6.06 -9.62 -8.89
C GLU A 120 6.42 -8.14 -8.76
N ALA A 121 6.48 -7.61 -7.54
CA ALA A 121 6.85 -6.21 -7.31
C ALA A 121 8.28 -5.89 -7.77
N ASN A 122 9.23 -6.83 -7.59
CA ASN A 122 10.59 -6.64 -8.09
C ASN A 122 10.65 -6.71 -9.61
N LEU A 123 10.03 -7.72 -10.23
CA LEU A 123 10.03 -7.85 -11.69
C LEU A 123 9.34 -6.67 -12.39
N ALA A 124 8.28 -6.12 -11.78
CA ALA A 124 7.57 -4.95 -12.30
C ALA A 124 8.46 -3.69 -12.42
N LEU A 125 9.60 -3.64 -11.72
CA LEU A 125 10.57 -2.55 -11.88
C LEU A 125 11.24 -2.56 -13.26
N ALA A 126 11.36 -3.73 -13.89
CA ALA A 126 11.98 -3.89 -15.19
C ALA A 126 10.99 -3.68 -16.36
N GLU A 127 9.70 -3.51 -16.08
CA GLU A 127 8.65 -3.22 -17.07
C GLU A 127 8.76 -1.78 -17.62
N GLN A 128 8.21 -1.57 -18.82
CA GLN A 128 8.18 -0.27 -19.49
C GLN A 128 6.74 0.07 -19.96
N PRO A 129 6.10 1.13 -19.41
CA PRO A 129 6.54 1.95 -18.28
C PRO A 129 6.43 1.20 -16.95
N SER A 130 7.36 1.43 -16.03
CA SER A 130 7.29 0.86 -14.68
C SER A 130 6.23 1.57 -13.86
N LYS A 131 5.53 0.84 -12.98
CA LYS A 131 4.54 1.40 -12.05
C LYS A 131 5.18 2.24 -10.95
N PHE A 132 6.46 2.00 -10.66
CA PHE A 132 7.27 2.70 -9.69
C PHE A 132 8.63 3.04 -10.28
N SER A 133 9.14 4.24 -10.01
CA SER A 133 10.42 4.71 -10.55
C SER A 133 11.37 5.16 -9.45
N PHE A 134 12.58 4.60 -9.46
CA PHE A 134 13.69 5.06 -8.61
C PHE A 134 14.37 6.33 -9.14
N TYR A 135 13.98 6.81 -10.33
CA TYR A 135 14.64 7.92 -11.02
C TYR A 135 13.98 9.29 -10.74
N ASP A 136 12.98 9.35 -9.87
CA ASP A 136 12.37 10.62 -9.45
C ASP A 136 13.29 11.38 -8.47
N ALA A 137 14.01 12.38 -8.98
CA ALA A 137 14.91 13.21 -8.20
C ALA A 137 14.20 14.08 -7.14
N SER A 138 12.87 14.28 -7.25
CA SER A 138 12.10 15.04 -6.26
C SER A 138 11.73 14.21 -5.03
N LYS A 139 11.76 12.88 -5.15
CA LYS A 139 11.42 11.91 -4.09
C LYS A 139 12.52 10.84 -3.95
N PRO A 140 13.75 11.21 -3.54
CA PRO A 140 14.87 10.27 -3.51
C PRO A 140 14.67 9.18 -2.45
N MET A 141 15.03 7.95 -2.80
CA MET A 141 15.08 6.82 -1.88
C MET A 141 16.49 6.68 -1.31
N TYR A 142 16.62 6.82 0.01
CA TYR A 142 17.91 6.70 0.70
C TYR A 142 18.13 5.26 1.20
N THR A 143 19.32 4.73 0.97
CA THR A 143 19.77 3.42 1.48
C THR A 143 21.26 3.47 1.82
N SER A 144 21.77 2.44 2.49
CA SER A 144 23.19 2.31 2.76
C SER A 144 23.97 2.18 1.46
N ARG A 145 24.84 3.16 1.18
CA ARG A 145 25.66 3.16 -0.03
C ARG A 145 26.72 2.08 0.06
N ARG A 146 26.81 1.23 -0.96
CA ARG A 146 27.90 0.27 -1.14
C ARG A 146 28.84 0.79 -2.22
N ASN A 147 30.14 0.70 -1.98
CA ASN A 147 31.16 1.03 -2.97
C ASN A 147 31.56 -0.25 -3.72
N LEU A 148 30.68 -0.76 -4.59
CA LEU A 148 31.00 -1.91 -5.45
C LEU A 148 31.56 -1.44 -6.80
N PRO A 149 32.41 -2.25 -7.47
CA PRO A 149 32.87 -1.94 -8.81
C PRO A 149 31.72 -1.88 -9.83
N PRO A 150 31.93 -1.28 -11.01
CA PRO A 150 30.98 -1.36 -12.13
C PRO A 150 30.71 -2.82 -12.53
N SER A 151 29.51 -3.08 -13.05
CA SER A 151 29.16 -4.40 -13.58
C SER A 151 29.81 -4.61 -14.95
N MET A 152 30.42 -5.77 -15.15
CA MET A 152 31.06 -6.16 -16.41
C MET A 152 30.16 -7.11 -17.19
N ILE A 153 29.94 -6.79 -18.46
CA ILE A 153 29.08 -7.56 -19.37
C ILE A 153 29.90 -7.93 -20.60
N SER A 154 30.11 -9.23 -20.81
CA SER A 154 30.84 -9.82 -21.92
C SER A 154 29.93 -10.74 -22.71
N THR A 155 29.82 -10.50 -24.02
CA THR A 155 29.13 -11.40 -24.97
C THR A 155 27.75 -11.87 -24.48
N SER A 156 26.98 -10.99 -23.84
CA SER A 156 25.70 -11.33 -23.20
C SER A 156 24.56 -10.48 -23.74
N LYS A 157 23.33 -11.02 -23.71
CA LYS A 157 22.11 -10.31 -24.11
C LYS A 157 21.22 -10.06 -22.90
N ILE A 158 20.87 -8.80 -22.66
CA ILE A 158 20.05 -8.37 -21.53
C ILE A 158 18.81 -7.68 -22.11
N THR A 159 17.62 -8.14 -21.73
CA THR A 159 16.33 -7.61 -22.21
C THR A 159 15.41 -7.40 -21.02
N ASP A 160 14.73 -6.24 -20.94
CA ASP A 160 13.76 -5.92 -19.88
C ASP A 160 14.27 -6.30 -18.48
N SER A 161 15.49 -5.89 -18.13
CA SER A 161 16.14 -6.29 -16.88
C SER A 161 16.91 -5.15 -16.24
N ILE A 162 17.01 -5.17 -14.91
CA ILE A 162 17.83 -4.24 -14.12
C ILE A 162 19.07 -4.98 -13.64
N ILE A 163 20.26 -4.41 -13.85
CA ILE A 163 21.52 -4.97 -13.36
C ILE A 163 22.14 -3.96 -12.39
N SER A 164 22.27 -4.35 -11.13
CA SER A 164 22.97 -3.55 -10.12
C SER A 164 24.49 -3.61 -10.33
N HIS A 165 25.23 -2.68 -9.71
CA HIS A 165 26.69 -2.70 -9.60
C HIS A 165 27.27 -4.00 -8.99
N GLY A 166 28.50 -4.35 -9.37
CA GLY A 166 29.24 -5.51 -8.85
C GLY A 166 28.95 -6.85 -9.56
N CYS A 167 28.19 -6.86 -10.66
CA CYS A 167 27.86 -8.07 -11.40
C CYS A 167 28.91 -8.40 -12.48
N PHE A 168 29.10 -9.71 -12.76
CA PHE A 168 29.88 -10.20 -13.90
C PHE A 168 28.98 -11.13 -14.73
N LEU A 169 28.70 -10.72 -15.97
CA LEU A 169 27.87 -11.47 -16.92
C LEU A 169 28.74 -11.85 -18.12
N ASP A 170 29.00 -13.15 -18.30
CA ASP A 170 29.74 -13.66 -19.46
C ASP A 170 28.92 -14.73 -20.19
N LYS A 171 28.76 -14.54 -21.50
CA LYS A 171 28.09 -15.49 -22.42
C LYS A 171 26.72 -15.95 -21.94
N CYS A 172 25.90 -15.03 -21.42
CA CYS A 172 24.57 -15.36 -20.90
C CYS A 172 23.45 -14.54 -21.56
N ARG A 173 22.21 -15.00 -21.33
CA ARG A 173 20.99 -14.29 -21.71
C ARG A 173 20.17 -14.05 -20.45
N VAL A 174 19.89 -12.79 -20.15
CA VAL A 174 19.11 -12.34 -18.99
C VAL A 174 17.86 -11.63 -19.50
N GLU A 175 16.69 -12.10 -19.10
CA GLU A 175 15.41 -11.55 -19.56
C GLU A 175 14.44 -11.41 -18.40
N HIS A 176 13.72 -10.30 -18.34
CA HIS A 176 12.69 -10.03 -17.33
C HIS A 176 13.17 -10.34 -15.90
N SER A 177 14.27 -9.70 -15.51
CA SER A 177 15.02 -9.98 -14.27
C SER A 177 15.51 -8.70 -13.58
N VAL A 178 15.73 -8.77 -12.26
CA VAL A 178 16.34 -7.70 -11.44
C VAL A 178 17.47 -8.28 -10.60
#